data_AF-A0A183BET0-F1
#
_entry.id   AF-A0A183BET0-F1
#
_cell.length_a   1.000
_cell.length_b   1.000
_cell.length_c   1.000
_cell.angle_alpha   90.00
_cell.angle_beta   90.00
_cell.angle_gamma   90.00
#
_symmetry.space_group_name_H-M   'P 1'
#
loop_
_entity.id
_entity.type
_entity.pdbx_description
1 polymer ?
#
loop_
_entity_poly.entity_id
_entity_poly.type
_entity_poly.pdbx_seq_one_letter_code
_entity_poly.pdbx_strand_id
1 'polypeptide(L)'
;MCAQSPFVSENGQASHSITYFPDQLTIKPCGLRQIGQVRFILTTVFPELVCLKPSQWLSIITTSRVALYDQIVLGVICYRLETDERRAKNPDQDGEPFVYRCYITQLACLAPYRRLGIGTRLLSDIIEICEQRGDTAAIYLHTNVSNRAAIQCYSKLGFTVVATHKDYYRYEDGLLMVKHLQ
;
A
#
# COMPACT_ATOMS: atom_id res chain seq x y z
N MET A 1 -0.18 -20.60 12.25
CA MET A 1 -1.65 -20.84 12.38
C MET A 1 -2.32 -20.56 11.04
N CYS A 2 -3.12 -21.47 10.50
CA CYS A 2 -3.87 -21.26 9.24
C CYS A 2 -4.96 -20.21 9.46
N ALA A 3 -5.19 -19.34 8.48
CA ALA A 3 -6.38 -18.48 8.46
C ALA A 3 -7.36 -19.02 7.42
N GLN A 4 -8.62 -19.18 7.81
CA GLN A 4 -9.71 -19.54 6.92
C GLN A 4 -10.60 -18.32 6.75
N SER A 5 -10.77 -17.87 5.51
CA SER A 5 -11.77 -16.86 5.17
C SER A 5 -12.93 -17.56 4.46
N PRO A 6 -14.17 -17.51 4.99
CA PRO A 6 -15.31 -18.05 4.27
C PRO A 6 -15.57 -17.19 3.03
N PHE A 7 -15.45 -17.79 1.85
CA PHE A 7 -15.93 -17.19 0.61
C PHE A 7 -17.42 -17.47 0.48
N VAL A 8 -18.25 -16.43 0.54
CA VAL A 8 -19.68 -16.53 0.23
C VAL A 8 -19.83 -16.24 -1.26
N SER A 9 -20.17 -17.26 -2.06
CA SER A 9 -20.60 -17.06 -3.44
C SER A 9 -22.03 -16.50 -3.44
N GLU A 10 -22.33 -15.51 -4.29
CA GLU A 10 -23.68 -14.95 -4.42
C GLU A 10 -24.74 -15.99 -4.87
N ASN A 11 -24.33 -17.20 -5.26
CA ASN A 11 -25.20 -18.23 -5.84
C ASN A 11 -25.34 -19.51 -4.98
N GLY A 12 -25.11 -19.45 -3.67
CA GLY A 12 -25.52 -20.53 -2.75
C GLY A 12 -24.90 -21.91 -2.99
N GLN A 13 -23.81 -22.01 -3.75
CA GLN A 13 -23.05 -23.26 -3.93
C GLN A 13 -21.76 -23.26 -3.11
N ALA A 14 -21.47 -24.45 -2.56
CA ALA A 14 -20.48 -24.80 -1.55
C ALA A 14 -19.27 -23.85 -1.41
N SER A 15 -19.13 -23.27 -0.21
CA SER A 15 -17.97 -22.48 0.21
C SER A 15 -16.69 -23.31 0.13
N HIS A 16 -15.88 -23.11 -0.90
CA HIS A 16 -14.50 -23.61 -0.89
C HIS A 16 -13.72 -22.73 0.09
N SER A 17 -13.34 -23.29 1.24
CA SER A 17 -12.48 -22.60 2.20
C SER A 17 -11.10 -22.43 1.58
N ILE A 18 -10.65 -21.19 1.39
CA ILE A 18 -9.27 -20.91 1.04
C ILE A 18 -8.42 -21.19 2.29
N THR A 19 -7.57 -22.21 2.20
CA THR A 19 -6.56 -22.49 3.22
C THR A 19 -5.37 -21.56 2.98
N TYR A 20 -5.21 -20.54 3.82
CA TYR A 20 -4.09 -19.60 3.76
C TYR A 20 -3.14 -19.80 4.94
N PHE A 21 -1.86 -20.00 4.64
CA PHE A 21 -0.79 -20.10 5.63
C PHE A 21 0.06 -18.81 5.63
N PRO A 22 -0.06 -17.93 6.63
CA PRO A 22 0.68 -16.66 6.68
C PRO A 22 2.20 -16.82 6.48
N ASP A 23 2.76 -17.93 6.98
CA ASP A 23 4.20 -18.23 6.94
C ASP A 23 4.73 -18.47 5.51
N GLN A 24 3.85 -18.80 4.57
CA GLN A 24 4.20 -18.99 3.15
C GLN A 24 4.14 -17.69 2.34
N LEU A 25 3.59 -16.61 2.92
CA LEU A 25 3.55 -15.33 2.24
C LEU A 25 4.95 -14.71 2.28
N THR A 26 5.41 -14.19 1.15
CA THR A 26 6.68 -13.44 1.06
C THR A 26 6.44 -12.05 0.52
N ILE A 27 6.96 -11.02 1.20
CA ILE A 27 7.02 -9.67 0.66
C ILE A 27 8.35 -9.49 -0.06
N LYS A 28 8.31 -8.97 -1.29
CA LYS A 28 9.53 -8.71 -2.07
C LYS A 28 9.31 -7.60 -3.10
N PRO A 29 10.39 -7.01 -3.66
CA PRO A 29 10.27 -6.11 -4.81
C PRO A 29 9.50 -6.75 -5.96
N CYS A 30 8.69 -5.95 -6.66
CA CYS A 30 8.02 -6.39 -7.87
C CYS A 30 9.04 -6.66 -8.98
N GLY A 31 8.90 -7.78 -9.68
CA GLY A 31 9.69 -8.12 -10.87
C GLY A 31 8.84 -8.20 -12.13
N LEU A 32 9.50 -8.30 -13.29
CA LEU A 32 8.83 -8.43 -14.60
C LEU A 32 7.87 -9.62 -14.66
N ARG A 33 8.18 -10.73 -13.98
CA ARG A 33 7.31 -11.93 -13.92
C ARG A 33 5.96 -11.66 -13.24
N GLN A 34 5.88 -10.65 -12.38
CA GLN A 34 4.67 -10.32 -11.64
C GLN A 34 3.82 -9.24 -12.31
N ILE A 35 4.32 -8.57 -13.37
CA ILE A 35 3.68 -7.38 -13.96
C ILE A 35 2.23 -7.63 -14.38
N GLY A 36 1.93 -8.79 -14.98
CA GLY A 36 0.57 -9.12 -15.42
C GLY A 36 -0.41 -9.22 -14.25
N GLN A 37 0.02 -9.85 -13.15
CA GLN A 37 -0.80 -10.01 -11.94
C GLN A 37 -0.95 -8.67 -11.20
N VAL A 38 0.13 -7.89 -11.08
CA VAL A 38 0.09 -6.55 -10.48
C VAL A 38 -0.84 -5.63 -11.27
N ARG A 39 -0.75 -5.65 -12.60
CA ARG A 39 -1.63 -4.89 -13.48
C ARG A 39 -3.08 -5.27 -13.26
N PHE A 40 -3.39 -6.57 -13.26
CA PHE A 40 -4.74 -7.06 -12.98
C PHE A 40 -5.27 -6.56 -11.63
N ILE A 41 -4.50 -6.70 -10.55
CA ILE A 41 -4.92 -6.28 -9.20
C ILE A 41 -5.15 -4.77 -9.15
N LEU A 42 -4.18 -3.98 -9.62
CA LEU A 42 -4.24 -2.53 -9.56
C LEU A 42 -5.40 -1.99 -10.40
N THR A 43 -5.61 -2.45 -11.63
CA THR A 43 -6.71 -1.94 -12.46
C THR A 43 -8.09 -2.41 -11.99
N THR A 44 -8.15 -3.51 -11.22
CA THR A 44 -9.40 -3.98 -10.59
C THR A 44 -9.78 -3.10 -9.40
N VAL A 45 -8.80 -2.66 -8.61
CA VAL A 45 -9.04 -1.82 -7.42
C VAL A 45 -9.10 -0.33 -7.76
N PHE A 46 -8.33 0.10 -8.76
CA PHE A 46 -8.15 1.49 -9.19
C PHE A 46 -8.40 1.59 -10.71
N PRO A 47 -9.67 1.73 -11.14
CA PRO A 47 -10.02 1.78 -12.56
C PRO A 47 -9.32 2.91 -13.35
N GLU A 48 -8.92 3.98 -12.67
CA GLU A 48 -8.13 5.08 -13.25
C GLU A 48 -6.77 4.65 -13.81
N LEU A 49 -6.25 3.48 -13.39
CA LEU A 49 -4.96 2.96 -13.83
C LEU A 49 -5.05 2.14 -15.13
N VAL A 50 -6.25 1.87 -15.66
CA VAL A 50 -6.45 1.07 -16.89
C VAL A 50 -5.71 1.66 -18.09
N CYS A 51 -5.67 3.00 -18.18
CA CYS A 51 -5.10 3.72 -19.32
C CYS A 51 -3.60 4.03 -19.18
N LEU A 52 -2.91 3.46 -18.18
CA LEU A 52 -1.47 3.71 -18.01
C LEU A 52 -0.64 3.19 -19.19
N LYS A 53 0.33 4.01 -19.61
CA LYS A 53 1.29 3.69 -20.67
C LYS A 53 2.29 2.63 -20.19
N PRO A 54 2.93 1.86 -21.10
CA PRO A 54 3.95 0.87 -20.73
C PRO A 54 5.09 1.43 -19.86
N SER A 55 5.55 2.65 -20.12
CA SER A 55 6.60 3.30 -19.32
C SER A 55 6.18 3.53 -17.86
N GLN A 56 4.91 3.85 -17.62
CA GLN A 56 4.39 4.05 -16.27
C GLN A 56 4.30 2.71 -15.52
N TRP A 57 3.99 1.62 -16.22
CA TRP A 57 4.05 0.27 -15.64
C TRP A 57 5.48 -0.14 -15.26
N LEU A 58 6.48 0.25 -16.05
CA LEU A 58 7.89 0.03 -15.66
C LEU A 58 8.25 0.80 -14.38
N SER A 59 7.79 2.05 -14.25
CA SER A 59 7.96 2.81 -12.99
C SER A 59 7.27 2.13 -11.81
N ILE A 60 6.06 1.60 -11.99
CA ILE A 60 5.35 0.86 -10.94
C ILE A 60 6.17 -0.35 -10.50
N ILE A 61 6.75 -1.13 -11.42
CA ILE A 61 7.57 -2.29 -11.06
C ILE A 61 8.74 -1.90 -10.17
N THR A 62 9.47 -0.83 -10.52
CA THR A 62 10.67 -0.42 -9.77
C THR A 62 10.35 0.22 -8.41
N THR A 63 9.10 0.68 -8.24
CA THR A 63 8.64 1.40 -7.04
C THR A 63 7.53 0.66 -6.30
N SER A 64 7.47 -0.66 -6.44
CA SER A 64 6.47 -1.47 -5.77
C SER A 64 7.02 -2.75 -5.15
N ARG A 65 6.28 -3.23 -4.17
CA ARG A 65 6.50 -4.50 -3.50
C ARG A 65 5.23 -5.33 -3.56
N VAL A 66 5.41 -6.64 -3.67
CA VAL A 66 4.33 -7.60 -3.86
C VAL A 66 4.31 -8.59 -2.72
N ALA A 67 3.10 -8.97 -2.33
CA ALA A 67 2.84 -10.07 -1.41
C ALA A 67 2.62 -11.33 -2.25
N LEU A 68 3.61 -12.22 -2.26
CA LEU A 68 3.63 -13.43 -3.07
C LEU A 68 3.29 -14.66 -2.23
N TYR A 69 2.36 -15.47 -2.69
CA TYR A 69 2.01 -16.76 -2.12
C TYR A 69 2.00 -17.79 -3.24
N ASP A 70 2.89 -18.78 -3.17
CA ASP A 70 3.04 -19.82 -4.19
C ASP A 70 3.02 -19.28 -5.65
N GLN A 71 3.89 -18.31 -5.94
CA GLN A 71 3.98 -17.59 -7.24
C GLN A 71 2.79 -16.71 -7.64
N ILE A 72 1.72 -16.68 -6.84
CA ILE A 72 0.56 -15.82 -7.03
C ILE A 72 0.77 -14.52 -6.24
N VAL A 73 0.58 -13.38 -6.90
CA VAL A 73 0.55 -12.08 -6.25
C VAL A 73 -0.82 -11.91 -5.61
N LEU A 74 -0.86 -11.84 -4.28
CA LEU A 74 -2.10 -11.62 -3.54
C LEU A 74 -2.34 -10.14 -3.21
N GLY A 75 -1.28 -9.33 -3.23
CA GLY A 75 -1.36 -7.91 -3.01
C GLY A 75 -0.11 -7.17 -3.48
N VAL A 76 -0.24 -5.86 -3.59
CA VAL A 76 0.81 -4.96 -4.06
C VAL A 76 0.72 -3.64 -3.31
N ILE A 77 1.89 -3.08 -2.99
CA ILE A 77 2.05 -1.72 -2.50
C ILE A 77 3.00 -0.97 -3.43
N CYS A 78 2.59 0.23 -3.84
CA CYS A 78 3.38 1.15 -4.65
C CYS A 78 3.70 2.38 -3.80
N TYR A 79 4.94 2.85 -3.86
CA TYR A 79 5.39 3.98 -3.06
C TYR A 79 6.44 4.79 -3.81
N ARG A 80 6.60 6.06 -3.48
CA ARG A 80 7.65 6.90 -4.04
C ARG A 80 8.32 7.70 -2.93
N LEU A 81 9.63 7.85 -3.03
CA LEU A 81 10.37 8.79 -2.19
C LEU A 81 10.36 10.15 -2.86
N GLU A 82 9.99 11.16 -2.09
CA GLU A 82 9.91 12.55 -2.52
C GLU A 82 10.77 13.38 -1.58
N THR A 83 11.50 14.35 -2.12
CA THR A 83 12.32 15.25 -1.30
C THR A 83 11.42 16.12 -0.42
N ASP A 84 11.77 16.28 0.85
CA ASP A 84 11.02 17.14 1.76
C ASP A 84 11.34 18.62 1.51
N GLU A 85 10.62 19.23 0.58
CA GLU A 85 10.79 20.64 0.21
C GLU A 85 10.57 21.62 1.39
N ARG A 86 9.80 21.22 2.42
CA ARG A 86 9.57 22.06 3.60
C ARG A 86 10.87 22.27 4.37
N ARG A 87 11.74 21.25 4.40
CA ARG A 87 13.05 21.29 5.05
C ARG A 87 14.14 21.82 4.13
N ALA A 88 14.02 21.63 2.81
CA ALA A 88 14.90 22.30 1.84
C ALA A 88 14.86 23.84 1.96
N LYS A 89 13.73 24.40 2.45
CA LYS A 89 13.56 25.84 2.69
C LYS A 89 13.99 26.28 4.10
N ASN A 90 14.14 25.36 5.06
CA ASN A 90 14.53 25.60 6.45
C ASN A 90 15.53 24.52 6.91
N PRO A 91 16.82 24.61 6.54
CA PRO A 91 17.83 23.66 7.00
C PRO A 91 18.11 23.86 8.49
N ASP A 92 17.93 22.80 9.28
CA ASP A 92 18.32 22.78 10.70
C ASP A 92 19.86 22.88 10.81
N GLN A 93 20.37 23.55 11.85
CA GLN A 93 21.81 23.74 12.07
C GLN A 93 22.49 22.58 12.84
N ASP A 94 21.75 21.64 13.44
CA ASP A 94 22.32 20.67 14.40
C ASP A 94 21.71 19.24 14.36
N GLY A 95 21.44 18.66 13.17
CA GLY A 95 21.03 17.26 13.09
C GLY A 95 21.04 16.65 11.69
N GLU A 96 21.34 15.34 11.60
CA GLU A 96 21.32 14.58 10.35
C GLU A 96 19.92 14.73 9.69
N PRO A 97 19.84 15.26 8.46
CA PRO A 97 18.56 15.68 7.92
C PRO A 97 17.79 14.47 7.40
N PHE A 98 16.60 14.23 7.93
CA PHE A 98 15.57 13.54 7.14
C PHE A 98 15.35 14.35 5.85
N VAL A 99 15.77 13.78 4.72
CA VAL A 99 15.73 14.41 3.38
C VAL A 99 14.43 14.07 2.65
N TYR A 100 13.81 12.95 2.98
CA TYR A 100 12.73 12.39 2.19
C TYR A 100 11.43 12.22 2.96
N ARG A 101 10.34 12.15 2.21
CA ARG A 101 9.04 11.63 2.64
C ARG A 101 8.64 10.51 1.68
N CYS A 102 8.03 9.46 2.22
CA CYS A 102 7.56 8.32 1.44
C CYS A 102 6.06 8.45 1.18
N TYR A 103 5.67 8.59 -0.08
CA TYR A 103 4.27 8.61 -0.48
C TYR A 103 3.80 7.23 -0.92
N ILE A 104 2.81 6.66 -0.24
CA ILE A 104 2.15 5.43 -0.69
C ILE A 104 1.10 5.79 -1.74
N THR A 105 1.34 5.41 -2.98
CA THR A 105 0.47 5.75 -4.10
C THR A 105 -0.67 4.75 -4.26
N GLN A 106 -0.40 3.45 -4.05
CA GLN A 106 -1.41 2.39 -4.14
C GLN A 106 -1.13 1.31 -3.11
N LEU A 107 -2.20 0.80 -2.50
CA LEU A 107 -2.18 -0.42 -1.71
C LEU A 107 -3.41 -1.25 -2.09
N ALA A 108 -3.19 -2.43 -2.66
CA ALA A 108 -4.26 -3.29 -3.14
C ALA A 108 -4.02 -4.76 -2.78
N CYS A 109 -5.12 -5.48 -2.61
CA CYS A 109 -5.14 -6.92 -2.34
C CYS A 109 -6.38 -7.54 -3.00
N LEU A 110 -6.21 -8.76 -3.50
CA LEU A 110 -7.30 -9.58 -4.04
C LEU A 110 -8.42 -9.72 -3.00
N ALA A 111 -9.66 -9.46 -3.42
CA ALA A 111 -10.81 -9.43 -2.51
C ALA A 111 -10.95 -10.70 -1.63
N PRO A 112 -10.77 -11.93 -2.15
CA PRO A 112 -10.87 -13.16 -1.34
C PRO A 112 -9.80 -13.27 -0.23
N TYR A 113 -8.69 -12.55 -0.35
CA TYR A 113 -7.55 -12.61 0.56
C TYR A 113 -7.46 -11.38 1.49
N ARG A 114 -8.46 -10.50 1.46
CA ARG A 114 -8.56 -9.38 2.40
C ARG A 114 -8.79 -9.90 3.81
N ARG A 115 -8.49 -9.06 4.81
CA ARG A 115 -8.61 -9.39 6.25
C ARG A 115 -7.69 -10.53 6.73
N LEU A 116 -6.77 -11.01 5.89
CA LEU A 116 -5.72 -11.98 6.23
C LEU A 116 -4.37 -11.32 6.60
N GLY A 117 -4.35 -10.02 6.90
CA GLY A 117 -3.13 -9.30 7.28
C GLY A 117 -2.19 -8.92 6.12
N ILE A 118 -2.52 -9.25 4.87
CA ILE A 118 -1.66 -8.98 3.70
C ILE A 118 -1.33 -7.49 3.55
N GLY A 119 -2.34 -6.61 3.61
CA GLY A 119 -2.14 -5.17 3.52
C GLY A 119 -1.30 -4.61 4.66
N THR A 120 -1.50 -5.12 5.87
CA THR A 120 -0.70 -4.77 7.05
C THR A 120 0.76 -5.15 6.85
N ARG A 121 1.04 -6.35 6.33
CA ARG A 121 2.41 -6.82 6.10
C ARG A 121 3.12 -6.07 4.96
N LEU A 122 2.40 -5.72 3.91
CA LEU A 122 2.92 -4.85 2.84
C LEU A 122 3.29 -3.46 3.37
N LEU A 123 2.42 -2.85 4.17
CA LEU A 123 2.69 -1.51 4.70
C LEU A 123 3.78 -1.52 5.78
N SER A 124 3.83 -2.56 6.62
CA SER A 124 4.89 -2.74 7.62
C SER A 124 6.27 -2.86 6.98
N ASP A 125 6.36 -3.60 5.87
CA ASP A 125 7.61 -3.73 5.10
C ASP A 125 8.07 -2.37 4.51
N ILE A 126 7.16 -1.48 4.07
CA ILE A 126 7.54 -0.12 3.67
C ILE A 126 7.97 0.73 4.86
N ILE A 127 7.33 0.59 6.02
CA ILE A 127 7.73 1.27 7.26
C ILE A 127 9.16 0.89 7.62
N GLU A 128 9.45 -0.41 7.69
CA GLU A 128 10.77 -0.95 8.00
C GLU A 128 11.83 -0.45 7.00
N ILE A 129 11.53 -0.45 5.70
CA ILE A 129 12.44 0.10 4.67
C ILE A 129 12.75 1.57 4.95
N CYS A 130 11.75 2.39 5.25
CA CYS A 130 11.96 3.82 5.47
C CYS A 130 12.73 4.09 6.77
N GLU A 131 12.45 3.34 7.84
CA GLU A 131 13.17 3.41 9.11
C GLU A 131 14.64 2.99 8.94
N GLN A 132 14.91 1.90 8.22
CA GLN A 132 16.27 1.41 7.95
C GLN A 132 17.10 2.38 7.10
N ARG A 133 16.45 3.16 6.23
CA ARG A 133 17.16 4.18 5.45
C ARG A 133 17.66 5.33 6.32
N GLY A 134 16.98 5.64 7.43
CA GLY A 134 17.33 6.73 8.35
C GLY A 134 17.15 8.15 7.79
N ASP A 135 16.85 8.31 6.50
CA ASP A 135 16.76 9.59 5.80
C ASP A 135 15.31 10.02 5.49
N THR A 136 14.32 9.28 5.98
CA THR A 136 12.90 9.50 5.68
C THR A 136 12.14 10.03 6.90
N ALA A 137 11.60 11.24 6.82
CA ALA A 137 10.92 11.92 7.93
C ALA A 137 9.56 11.32 8.26
N ALA A 138 8.83 10.92 7.22
CA ALA A 138 7.46 10.47 7.35
C ALA A 138 7.01 9.64 6.14
N ILE A 139 6.03 8.78 6.39
CA ILE A 139 5.28 8.06 5.38
C ILE A 139 3.87 8.64 5.34
N TYR A 140 3.32 8.85 4.16
CA TYR A 140 2.01 9.45 4.01
C TYR A 140 1.22 8.87 2.84
N LEU A 141 -0.10 9.00 2.92
CA LEU A 141 -1.03 8.49 1.92
C LEU A 141 -2.33 9.28 1.92
N HIS A 142 -3.08 9.15 0.83
CA HIS A 142 -4.47 9.59 0.76
C HIS A 142 -5.41 8.39 0.80
N THR A 143 -6.53 8.54 1.51
CA THR A 143 -7.61 7.56 1.48
C THR A 143 -8.96 8.25 1.50
N ASN A 144 -9.95 7.65 0.86
CA ASN A 144 -11.30 8.18 0.85
C ASN A 144 -11.91 8.13 2.26
N VAL A 145 -12.59 9.19 2.69
CA VAL A 145 -13.21 9.28 4.03
C VAL A 145 -14.18 8.12 4.32
N SER A 146 -14.84 7.58 3.29
CA SER A 146 -15.75 6.44 3.37
C SER A 146 -15.03 5.09 3.53
N ASN A 147 -13.72 5.02 3.26
CA ASN A 147 -12.94 3.78 3.30
C ASN A 147 -12.51 3.38 4.71
N ARG A 148 -13.50 3.08 5.57
CA ARG A 148 -13.30 2.73 6.99
C ARG A 148 -12.33 1.57 7.20
N ALA A 149 -12.32 0.59 6.29
CA ALA A 149 -11.43 -0.57 6.39
C ALA A 149 -9.95 -0.18 6.21
N ALA A 150 -9.65 0.68 5.23
CA ALA A 150 -8.30 1.18 5.01
C ALA A 150 -7.87 2.11 6.14
N ILE A 151 -8.72 3.06 6.55
CA ILE A 151 -8.46 3.98 7.67
C ILE A 151 -8.08 3.18 8.93
N GLN A 152 -8.87 2.16 9.29
CA GLN A 152 -8.57 1.31 10.45
C GLN A 152 -7.25 0.55 10.29
N CYS A 153 -6.93 0.07 9.09
CA CYS A 153 -5.66 -0.60 8.81
C CYS A 153 -4.48 0.35 9.02
N TYR A 154 -4.56 1.57 8.50
CA TYR A 154 -3.51 2.59 8.62
C TYR A 154 -3.35 3.06 10.07
N SER A 155 -4.44 3.33 10.78
CA SER A 155 -4.38 3.75 12.19
C SER A 155 -3.72 2.72 13.10
N LYS A 156 -3.95 1.41 12.86
CA LYS A 156 -3.28 0.34 13.61
C LYS A 156 -1.76 0.32 13.41
N LEU A 157 -1.27 0.88 12.32
CA LEU A 157 0.17 0.99 12.01
C LEU A 157 0.75 2.35 12.41
N GLY A 158 -0.01 3.17 13.13
CA GLY A 158 0.46 4.46 13.66
C GLY A 158 0.29 5.65 12.71
N PHE A 159 -0.50 5.50 11.63
CA PHE A 159 -0.89 6.65 10.81
C PHE A 159 -2.00 7.45 11.49
N THR A 160 -1.90 8.77 11.42
CA THR A 160 -2.90 9.71 11.96
C THR A 160 -3.44 10.59 10.85
N VAL A 161 -4.70 11.01 10.96
CA VAL A 161 -5.31 11.96 10.01
C VAL A 161 -4.75 13.34 10.32
N VAL A 162 -4.12 13.98 9.33
CA VAL A 162 -3.55 15.34 9.49
C VAL A 162 -4.29 16.40 8.69
N ALA A 163 -5.02 16.00 7.65
CA ALA A 163 -5.83 16.92 6.85
C ALA A 163 -6.98 16.18 6.16
N THR A 164 -8.03 16.93 5.82
CA THR A 164 -9.12 16.49 4.93
C THR A 164 -9.11 17.41 3.71
N HIS A 165 -8.99 16.82 2.52
CA HIS A 165 -9.03 17.53 1.25
C HIS A 165 -10.41 17.32 0.61
N LYS A 166 -11.15 18.42 0.42
CA LYS A 166 -12.47 18.39 -0.21
C LYS A 166 -12.37 17.94 -1.66
N ASP A 167 -13.33 17.11 -2.08
CA ASP A 167 -13.47 16.64 -3.46
C ASP A 167 -12.18 16.02 -4.04
N TYR A 168 -11.36 15.43 -3.17
CA TYR A 168 -10.08 14.81 -3.57
C TYR A 168 -10.32 13.59 -4.47
N TYR A 169 -11.32 12.78 -4.12
CA TYR A 169 -11.89 11.78 -5.01
C TYR A 169 -13.11 12.40 -5.68
N ARG A 170 -13.40 12.01 -6.93
CA ARG A 170 -14.35 12.67 -7.87
C ARG A 170 -15.66 13.21 -7.27
N TYR A 171 -16.15 12.66 -6.14
CA TYR A 171 -17.30 13.14 -5.36
C TYR A 171 -17.17 12.93 -3.85
N GLU A 172 -15.97 12.66 -3.33
CA GLU A 172 -15.74 12.32 -1.92
C GLU A 172 -14.44 12.93 -1.39
N ASP A 173 -14.47 13.31 -0.11
CA ASP A 173 -13.31 13.88 0.56
C ASP A 173 -12.19 12.85 0.74
N GLY A 174 -10.95 13.32 0.62
CA GLY A 174 -9.75 12.55 0.86
C GLY A 174 -9.11 12.90 2.18
N LEU A 175 -8.87 11.90 3.02
CA LEU A 175 -8.07 12.04 4.23
C LEU A 175 -6.59 11.89 3.88
N LEU A 176 -5.78 12.87 4.25
CA LEU A 176 -4.33 12.74 4.30
C LEU A 176 -3.96 12.09 5.64
N MET A 177 -3.36 10.91 5.57
CA MET A 177 -2.86 10.21 6.74
C MET A 177 -1.33 10.17 6.74
N VAL A 178 -0.71 10.43 7.90
CA VAL A 178 0.74 10.52 8.06
C VAL A 178 1.20 9.68 9.25
N LYS A 179 2.30 8.94 9.05
CA LYS A 179 3.11 8.34 10.11
C LYS A 179 4.47 9.03 10.10
N HIS A 180 4.81 9.72 11.18
CA HIS A 180 6.15 10.25 11.39
C HIS A 180 7.08 9.12 11.81
N LEU A 181 8.31 9.13 11.30
CA LEU A 181 9.37 8.20 11.69
C LEU A 181 10.26 8.87 12.73
N GLN A 182 10.86 8.07 13.61
CA GLN A 182 11.72 8.53 14.71
C GLN A 182 13.19 8.41 14.34
#